data_AF-A0A7K0X0B2-F1
#
_entry.id   AF-A0A7K0X0B2-F1
#
_cell.length_a   1.000
_cell.length_b   1.000
_cell.length_c   1.000
_cell.angle_alpha   90.00
_cell.angle_beta   90.00
_cell.angle_gamma   90.00
#
_symmetry.space_group_name_H-M   'P 1'
#
loop_
_entity.id
_entity.type
_entity.pdbx_description
1 polymer ?
#
loop_
_entity_poly.entity_id
_entity_poly.type
_entity_poly.pdbx_seq_one_letter_code
_entity_poly.pdbx_strand_id
1 'polypeptide(L)'
;MAEDDGILDSRFETEASDVEHLLSVMDIDELEEFATLLMVLFMRPVVVEEVWDAESEAPCLEIILAGDAHSIGTTYEFPTSVLQLVGGSIETAAELGPYDSATHQDAAHELSGLDRHALVGVLQRALGHVRLLLMSDQD
;
A
#
# COMPACT_ATOMS: atom_id res chain seq x y z
N MET A 1 12.05 -18.47 -25.78
CA MET A 1 12.05 -17.34 -24.84
C MET A 1 11.35 -17.87 -23.62
N ALA A 2 12.07 -18.02 -22.50
CA ALA A 2 11.46 -18.52 -21.28
C ALA A 2 10.49 -17.43 -20.80
N GLU A 3 9.22 -17.79 -20.75
CA GLU A 3 8.22 -17.05 -20.00
C GLU A 3 8.66 -17.16 -18.54
N ASP A 4 9.14 -16.04 -17.99
CA ASP A 4 9.35 -15.89 -16.57
C ASP A 4 7.94 -15.88 -15.96
N ASP A 5 7.42 -17.07 -15.66
CA ASP A 5 6.27 -17.30 -14.77
C ASP A 5 6.71 -16.86 -13.37
N GLY A 6 6.92 -15.55 -13.22
CA GLY A 6 7.42 -14.91 -12.02
C GLY A 6 6.59 -15.39 -10.86
N ILE A 7 7.21 -16.17 -9.98
CA ILE A 7 6.56 -16.73 -8.80
C ILE A 7 5.91 -15.54 -8.07
N LEU A 8 4.59 -15.47 -8.14
CA LEU A 8 3.83 -14.47 -7.42
C LEU A 8 4.19 -14.59 -5.95
N ASP A 9 4.68 -13.49 -5.40
CA ASP A 9 5.05 -13.44 -4.00
C ASP A 9 3.76 -13.49 -3.17
N SER A 10 3.51 -14.66 -2.58
CA SER A 10 2.28 -14.95 -1.84
C SER A 10 2.12 -14.06 -0.60
N ARG A 11 3.17 -13.37 -0.17
CA ARG A 11 3.11 -12.44 0.97
C ARG A 11 2.06 -11.34 0.76
N PHE A 12 1.89 -10.85 -0.47
CA PHE A 12 0.89 -9.82 -0.79
C PHE A 12 -0.57 -10.32 -0.72
N GLU A 13 -0.78 -11.64 -0.83
CA GLU A 13 -2.08 -12.31 -0.75
C GLU A 13 -2.35 -12.91 0.64
N THR A 14 -1.34 -12.96 1.50
CA THR A 14 -1.46 -13.59 2.82
C THR A 14 -2.29 -12.69 3.73
N GLU A 15 -3.37 -13.24 4.28
CA GLU A 15 -4.20 -12.55 5.27
C GLU A 15 -3.44 -12.46 6.60
N ALA A 16 -3.23 -11.22 7.05
CA ALA A 16 -2.75 -10.89 8.37
C ALA A 16 -3.93 -10.74 9.34
N SER A 17 -3.71 -11.10 10.61
CA SER A 17 -4.70 -11.05 11.69
C SER A 17 -4.67 -9.75 12.49
N ASP A 18 -3.57 -9.01 12.36
CA ASP A 18 -3.22 -7.81 13.11
C ASP A 18 -2.03 -7.12 12.42
N VAL A 19 -1.64 -5.95 12.94
CA VAL A 19 -0.55 -5.14 12.40
C VAL A 19 0.80 -5.86 12.47
N GLU A 20 1.12 -6.50 13.60
CA GLU A 20 2.39 -7.20 13.79
C GLU A 20 2.55 -8.35 12.78
N HIS A 21 1.49 -9.11 12.54
CA HIS A 21 1.45 -10.16 11.54
C HIS A 21 1.59 -9.60 10.11
N LEU A 22 0.94 -8.47 9.80
CA LEU A 22 1.06 -7.80 8.49
C LEU A 22 2.51 -7.38 8.21
N LEU A 23 3.15 -6.70 9.16
CA LEU A 23 4.54 -6.25 9.06
C LEU A 23 5.50 -7.45 8.93
N SER A 24 5.29 -8.48 9.74
CA SER A 24 6.07 -9.74 9.70
C SER A 24 5.95 -10.47 8.36
N VAL A 25 4.73 -10.58 7.81
CA VAL A 25 4.51 -11.15 6.46
C VAL A 25 5.26 -10.36 5.40
N MET A 26 5.31 -9.04 5.53
CA MET A 26 5.96 -8.16 4.56
C MET A 26 7.48 -8.03 4.75
N ASP A 27 8.02 -8.52 5.86
CA ASP A 27 9.42 -8.36 6.24
C ASP A 27 9.79 -6.87 6.21
N ILE A 28 9.01 -6.12 7.00
CA ILE A 28 9.02 -4.67 7.26
C ILE A 28 8.96 -4.49 8.78
N ASP A 29 9.71 -3.53 9.32
CA ASP A 29 9.86 -3.39 10.78
C ASP A 29 8.77 -2.49 11.39
N GLU A 30 8.32 -1.45 10.67
CA GLU A 30 7.44 -0.41 11.19
C GLU A 30 6.35 0.02 10.19
N LEU A 31 5.23 0.54 10.70
CA LEU A 31 4.13 1.07 9.86
C LEU A 31 4.58 2.20 8.92
N GLU A 32 5.60 2.95 9.31
CA GLU A 32 6.18 4.06 8.53
C GLU A 32 6.83 3.56 7.23
N GLU A 33 7.44 2.38 7.26
CA GLU A 33 7.99 1.73 6.07
C GLU A 33 6.89 1.20 5.15
N PHE A 34 5.80 0.67 5.74
CA PHE A 34 4.61 0.30 4.97
C PHE A 34 3.93 1.52 4.34
N ALA A 35 3.85 2.65 5.05
CA ALA A 35 3.40 3.93 4.50
C ALA A 35 4.30 4.36 3.34
N THR A 36 5.62 4.21 3.47
CA THR A 36 6.59 4.51 2.40
C THR A 36 6.36 3.63 1.16
N LEU A 37 6.05 2.35 1.33
CA LEU A 37 5.64 1.47 0.22
C LEU A 37 4.43 2.02 -0.53
N LEU A 38 3.39 2.43 0.20
CA LEU A 38 2.18 3.02 -0.41
C LEU A 38 2.46 4.39 -1.03
N MET A 39 3.35 5.20 -0.46
CA MET A 39 3.79 6.47 -1.05
C MET A 39 4.48 6.26 -2.40
N VAL A 40 5.36 5.27 -2.50
CA VAL A 40 6.01 4.90 -3.77
C VAL A 40 4.97 4.41 -4.78
N LEU A 41 3.95 3.68 -4.33
CA LEU A 41 2.91 3.13 -5.20
C LEU A 41 1.97 4.22 -5.74
N PHE A 42 1.47 5.09 -4.86
CA PHE A 42 0.46 6.10 -5.20
C PHE A 42 1.06 7.45 -5.60
N MET A 43 2.39 7.60 -5.53
CA MET A 43 3.13 8.82 -5.84
C MET A 43 2.60 10.05 -5.07
N ARG A 44 2.17 9.84 -3.82
CA ARG A 44 1.61 10.87 -2.94
C ARG A 44 1.91 10.55 -1.47
N PRO A 45 1.86 11.52 -0.56
CA PRO A 45 1.94 11.27 0.87
C PRO A 45 0.84 10.32 1.32
N VAL A 46 1.26 9.34 2.12
CA VAL A 46 0.40 8.35 2.76
C VAL A 46 0.77 8.31 4.22
N VAL A 47 -0.22 8.27 5.09
CA VAL A 47 -0.06 7.98 6.51
C VAL A 47 -0.77 6.66 6.78
N VAL A 48 -0.14 5.80 7.57
CA VAL A 48 -0.73 4.53 7.99
C VAL A 48 -0.66 4.46 9.50
N GLU A 49 -1.82 4.26 10.14
CA GLU A 49 -1.96 4.25 11.58
C GLU A 49 -2.75 3.02 12.04
N GLU A 50 -2.35 2.46 13.18
CA GLU A 50 -3.20 1.52 13.90
C GLU A 50 -4.24 2.30 14.69
N VAL A 51 -5.52 2.01 14.45
CA VAL A 51 -6.64 2.68 15.10
C VAL A 51 -7.55 1.67 15.78
N TRP A 52 -8.27 2.11 16.80
CA TRP A 52 -9.29 1.30 17.45
C TRP A 52 -10.68 1.69 16.92
N ASP A 53 -11.38 0.75 16.30
CA ASP A 53 -12.77 0.97 15.91
C ASP A 53 -13.71 0.59 17.06
N ALA A 54 -14.48 1.59 17.52
CA ALA A 54 -15.43 1.42 18.60
C ALA A 54 -16.69 0.63 18.19
N GLU A 55 -17.01 0.58 16.89
CA GLU A 55 -18.18 -0.15 16.39
C GLU A 55 -17.90 -1.65 16.25
N SER A 56 -16.76 -2.02 15.68
CA SER A 56 -16.32 -3.42 15.60
C SER A 56 -15.64 -3.94 16.87
N GLU A 57 -15.31 -3.06 17.83
CA GLU A 57 -14.53 -3.37 19.04
C GLU A 57 -13.21 -4.09 18.72
N ALA A 58 -12.56 -3.69 17.63
CA ALA A 58 -11.37 -4.35 17.10
C ALA A 58 -10.28 -3.35 16.66
N PRO A 59 -9.00 -3.75 16.71
CA PRO A 59 -7.93 -3.00 16.07
C PRO A 59 -8.12 -3.02 14.55
N CYS A 60 -7.86 -1.88 13.92
CA CYS A 60 -7.96 -1.66 12.50
C CYS A 60 -6.73 -0.92 11.99
N LEU A 61 -6.53 -0.96 10.67
CA LEU A 61 -5.51 -0.17 9.99
C LEU A 61 -6.18 0.99 9.25
N GLU A 62 -5.84 2.23 9.58
CA GLU A 62 -6.26 3.39 8.80
C GLU A 62 -5.18 3.77 7.79
N ILE A 63 -5.56 3.91 6.51
CA ILE A 63 -4.70 4.42 5.45
C ILE A 63 -5.25 5.78 5.03
N ILE A 64 -4.44 6.82 5.18
CA ILE A 64 -4.79 8.20 4.87
C ILE A 64 -4.00 8.66 3.66
N LEU A 65 -4.71 8.95 2.57
CA LEU A 65 -4.13 9.44 1.33
C LEU A 65 -4.30 10.96 1.23
N ALA A 66 -3.21 11.67 0.92
CA ALA A 66 -3.26 13.10 0.65
C ALA A 66 -3.73 13.39 -0.79
N GLY A 67 -4.64 14.35 -0.94
CA GLY A 67 -4.95 15.03 -2.20
C GLY A 67 -4.42 16.48 -2.19
N ASP A 68 -4.62 17.21 -3.29
CA ASP A 68 -4.17 18.60 -3.42
C ASP A 68 -4.86 19.55 -2.41
N ALA A 69 -6.11 19.28 -2.05
CA ALA A 69 -6.92 20.16 -1.19
C ALA A 69 -7.43 19.51 0.10
N HIS A 70 -7.47 18.19 0.16
CA HIS A 70 -7.98 17.42 1.30
C HIS A 70 -7.35 16.03 1.31
N SER A 71 -7.47 15.32 2.42
CA SER A 71 -7.08 13.91 2.56
C SER A 71 -8.31 13.04 2.79
N ILE A 72 -8.23 11.77 2.41
CA ILE A 72 -9.24 10.76 2.74
C ILE A 72 -8.57 9.63 3.51
N GLY A 73 -9.09 9.33 4.70
CA GLY A 73 -8.75 8.16 5.51
C GLY A 73 -9.71 7.01 5.21
N THR A 74 -9.19 5.80 5.10
CA THR A 74 -9.98 4.58 4.97
C THR A 74 -9.50 3.55 5.98
N THR A 75 -10.43 3.06 6.79
CA THR A 75 -10.16 2.07 7.84
C THR A 75 -10.42 0.67 7.31
N TYR A 76 -9.50 -0.24 7.59
CA TYR A 76 -9.55 -1.65 7.22
C TYR A 76 -9.50 -2.51 8.47
N GLU A 77 -10.54 -3.32 8.66
CA GLU A 77 -10.60 -4.33 9.72
C GLU A 77 -9.68 -5.52 9.39
N PHE A 78 -9.14 -6.16 10.42
CA PHE A 78 -8.51 -7.46 10.27
C PHE A 78 -9.55 -8.60 10.30
N PRO A 79 -9.34 -9.71 9.57
CA PRO A 79 -8.15 -10.02 8.77
C PRO A 79 -8.12 -9.31 7.42
N THR A 80 -6.93 -8.92 6.96
CA THR A 80 -6.71 -8.24 5.68
C THR A 80 -5.37 -8.62 5.05
N SER A 81 -5.22 -8.42 3.75
CA SER A 81 -3.99 -8.63 2.98
C SER A 81 -3.54 -7.34 2.32
N VAL A 82 -2.26 -7.24 1.95
CA VAL A 82 -1.74 -6.05 1.25
C VAL A 82 -2.48 -5.79 -0.05
N LEU A 83 -2.89 -6.83 -0.79
CA LEU A 83 -3.72 -6.64 -1.99
C LEU A 83 -5.10 -6.04 -1.70
N GLN A 84 -5.74 -6.42 -0.59
CA GLN A 84 -7.02 -5.82 -0.19
C GLN A 84 -6.83 -4.34 0.21
N LEU A 85 -5.81 -4.06 1.01
CA LEU A 85 -5.45 -2.70 1.43
C LEU A 85 -5.17 -1.80 0.23
N VAL A 86 -4.32 -2.27 -0.70
CA VAL A 86 -3.97 -1.54 -1.93
C VAL A 86 -5.18 -1.40 -2.84
N GLY A 87 -5.98 -2.45 -3.01
CA GLY A 87 -7.20 -2.41 -3.82
C GLY A 87 -8.17 -1.34 -3.35
N GLY A 88 -8.48 -1.31 -2.05
CA GLY A 88 -9.31 -0.25 -1.47
C GLY A 88 -8.67 1.13 -1.57
N SER A 89 -7.34 1.21 -1.36
CA SER A 89 -6.61 2.48 -1.45
C SER A 89 -6.58 3.04 -2.88
N ILE A 90 -6.61 2.19 -3.92
CA ILE A 90 -6.74 2.62 -5.33
C ILE A 90 -8.07 3.33 -5.55
N GLU A 91 -9.16 2.80 -5.00
CA GLU A 91 -10.49 3.44 -5.10
C GLU A 91 -10.49 4.81 -4.42
N THR A 92 -9.95 4.88 -3.19
CA THR A 92 -9.80 6.14 -2.45
C THR A 92 -8.89 7.15 -3.17
N ALA A 93 -7.78 6.69 -3.74
CA ALA A 93 -6.87 7.54 -4.49
C ALA A 93 -7.51 8.07 -5.78
N ALA A 94 -8.34 7.27 -6.45
CA ALA A 94 -9.10 7.68 -7.63
C ALA A 94 -10.17 8.72 -7.29
N GLU A 95 -10.80 8.63 -6.11
CA GLU A 95 -11.74 9.65 -5.61
C GLU A 95 -11.05 10.99 -5.35
N LEU A 96 -9.85 10.97 -4.77
CA LEU A 96 -9.02 12.17 -4.57
C LEU A 96 -8.60 12.82 -5.90
N GLY A 97 -8.50 12.03 -6.97
CA GLY A 97 -7.97 12.44 -8.25
C GLY A 97 -6.44 12.60 -8.26
N PRO A 98 -5.87 13.27 -9.28
CA PRO A 98 -4.43 13.45 -9.41
C PRO A 98 -3.83 14.20 -8.21
N TYR A 99 -2.65 13.74 -7.77
CA TYR A 99 -1.87 14.40 -6.75
C TYR A 99 -0.71 15.16 -7.41
N ASP A 100 -0.55 16.44 -7.08
CA ASP A 100 0.32 17.36 -7.81
C ASP A 100 -0.05 17.46 -9.29
N SER A 101 -1.07 18.28 -9.56
CA SER A 101 -1.57 18.60 -10.92
C SER A 101 -0.50 19.06 -11.92
N ALA A 102 0.72 19.43 -11.50
CA ALA A 102 1.81 19.74 -12.41
C ALA A 102 2.34 18.49 -13.14
N THR A 103 2.36 17.34 -12.47
CA THR A 103 2.89 16.08 -13.02
C THR A 103 1.87 15.34 -13.87
N HIS A 104 0.56 15.59 -13.68
CA HIS A 104 -0.56 14.88 -14.31
C HIS A 104 -0.49 13.35 -14.15
N GLN A 105 0.32 12.84 -13.21
CA GLN A 105 0.50 11.42 -13.05
C GLN A 105 -0.59 10.90 -12.11
N ASP A 106 -1.57 10.20 -12.70
CA ASP A 106 -2.64 9.56 -11.96
C ASP A 106 -2.29 8.09 -11.72
N ALA A 107 -1.45 7.86 -10.71
CA ALA A 107 -1.03 6.52 -10.32
C ALA A 107 -2.24 5.63 -9.97
N ALA A 108 -3.31 6.19 -9.40
CA ALA A 108 -4.52 5.44 -9.10
C ALA A 108 -5.20 4.93 -10.37
N HIS A 109 -5.30 5.77 -11.40
CA HIS A 109 -5.84 5.35 -12.70
C HIS A 109 -5.00 4.23 -13.34
N GLU A 110 -3.67 4.36 -13.32
CA GLU A 110 -2.76 3.34 -13.86
C GLU A 110 -2.89 2.01 -13.11
N LEU A 111 -2.92 2.04 -11.79
CA LEU A 111 -3.04 0.85 -10.94
C LEU A 111 -4.41 0.18 -11.07
N SER A 112 -5.49 0.96 -11.25
CA SER A 112 -6.85 0.43 -11.41
C SER A 112 -7.03 -0.45 -12.66
N GLY A 113 -6.21 -0.23 -13.68
CA GLY A 113 -6.23 -1.01 -14.92
C GLY A 113 -5.43 -2.31 -14.86
N LEU A 114 -4.70 -2.56 -13.78
CA LEU A 114 -3.85 -3.74 -13.65
C LEU A 114 -4.66 -4.96 -13.22
N ASP A 115 -4.35 -6.10 -13.80
CA ASP A 115 -4.77 -7.36 -13.21
C ASP A 115 -3.98 -7.64 -11.92
N ARG A 116 -4.43 -8.65 -11.17
CA ARG A 116 -3.81 -9.04 -9.91
C ARG A 116 -2.31 -9.33 -10.06
N HIS A 117 -1.90 -10.03 -11.11
CA HIS A 117 -0.51 -10.45 -11.30
C HIS A 117 0.37 -9.23 -11.57
N ALA A 118 -0.08 -8.32 -12.42
CA ALA A 118 0.60 -7.08 -12.71
C ALA A 118 0.70 -6.18 -11.47
N LEU A 119 -0.36 -6.11 -10.65
CA LEU A 119 -0.35 -5.36 -9.40
C LEU A 119 0.67 -5.92 -8.40
N VAL A 120 0.73 -7.25 -8.21
CA VAL A 120 1.77 -7.88 -7.38
C VAL A 120 3.17 -7.57 -7.92
N GLY A 121 3.38 -7.59 -9.24
CA GLY A 121 4.66 -7.22 -9.84
C GLY A 121 5.05 -5.75 -9.62
N VAL A 122 4.08 -4.82 -9.52
CA VAL A 122 4.33 -3.43 -9.13
C VAL A 122 4.70 -3.36 -7.64
N LEU A 123 3.95 -4.05 -6.78
CA LEU A 123 4.20 -4.08 -5.33
C LEU A 123 5.57 -4.66 -4.99
N GLN A 124 5.98 -5.75 -5.64
CA GLN A 124 7.31 -6.34 -5.50
C GLN A 124 8.42 -5.33 -5.85
N ARG A 125 8.25 -4.58 -6.93
CA ARG A 125 9.22 -3.55 -7.35
C ARG A 125 9.26 -2.38 -6.38
N ALA A 126 8.10 -1.94 -5.90
CA ALA A 126 8.00 -0.88 -4.91
C ALA A 126 8.67 -1.29 -3.58
N LEU A 127 8.41 -2.51 -3.10
CA LEU A 127 9.06 -3.06 -1.90
C LEU A 127 10.58 -3.15 -2.06
N GLY A 128 11.06 -3.57 -3.23
CA GLY A 128 12.48 -3.57 -3.55
C GLY A 128 13.10 -2.16 -3.49
N HIS A 129 12.38 -1.15 -3.95
CA HIS A 129 12.84 0.25 -3.88
C HIS A 129 12.87 0.77 -2.43
N VAL A 130 11.84 0.49 -1.63
CA VAL A 130 11.80 0.87 -0.20
C VAL A 130 12.99 0.27 0.54
N ARG A 131 13.29 -1.02 0.33
CA ARG A 131 14.46 -1.68 0.96
C ARG A 131 15.78 -1.01 0.60
N LEU A 132 15.94 -0.58 -0.65
CA LEU A 132 17.15 0.15 -1.08
C LEU A 132 17.25 1.54 -0.41
N LEU A 133 16.13 2.23 -0.24
CA LEU A 133 16.08 3.53 0.45
C LEU A 133 16.46 3.36 1.93
N LEU A 134 15.88 2.38 2.62
CA LEU A 134 16.16 2.10 4.03
C LEU A 134 17.61 1.67 4.26
N MET A 135 18.20 0.87 3.37
CA MET A 135 19.63 0.51 3.44
C MET A 135 20.56 1.72 3.28
N SER A 136 20.14 2.74 2.52
CA SER A 136 20.96 3.93 2.26
C SER A 136 20.89 4.97 3.38
N ASP A 137 19.89 4.88 4.25
CA ASP A 137 19.69 5.79 5.39
C ASP A 137 20.44 5.33 6.66
N GLN A 138 21.03 4.13 6.62
CA GLN A 138 21.81 3.54 7.72
C GLN A 138 23.33 3.76 7.63
N ASP A 139 23.81 4.54 6.64
CA ASP A 139 25.22 4.95 6.45
C ASP A 139 25.45 6.44 6.80
#